data_AF-A0A2K3E6S5-F1
#
_entry.id   AF-A0A2K3E6S5-F1
#
_cell.length_a   1.000
_cell.length_b   1.000
_cell.length_c   1.000
_cell.angle_alpha   90.00
_cell.angle_beta   90.00
_cell.angle_gamma   90.00
#
_symmetry.space_group_name_H-M   'P 1'
#
loop_
_entity.id
_entity.type
_entity.pdbx_description
1 polymer ?
#
loop_
_entity_poly.entity_id
_entity_poly.type
_entity_poly.pdbx_seq_one_letter_code
_entity_poly.pdbx_strand_id
1 'polypeptide(L)'
;MLAVKPINVVAPSGARPAPVAMLRPLASSRAERTVVASASSVAPKAVSRRQVLCQAQTGTKPAQAATSEAEYIELDLPKPLGFKFARGNDGGAYIIEVNPKAGNIDARVQPGDKIVEISASFGSEVWKAENFGQIMYAIRTRSGTVYMKLKKNYGDLSALEEEGLDAAEKQWKKERAGGNYGAGTKEIQARNYVQRKENERKRREMFDDALAKFKENDIQGALVEFENIIAMEPRNFVGDNFSRNTPIYKVTQYNIACCYSMLDQVEEAIKSLDAAMLSGFDNYDQIRRDKNLSKARANPKFQAVLDKYDEPVVNWNAVKATFGAFGNMFNKEK
;
A
#
# COMPACT_ATOMS: atom_id res chain seq x y z
N MET A 1 18.08 7.43 -28.18
CA MET A 1 16.68 7.77 -28.50
C MET A 1 15.86 7.18 -27.38
N LEU A 2 15.18 8.03 -26.60
CA LEU A 2 14.35 7.52 -25.51
C LEU A 2 13.26 6.58 -26.04
N ALA A 3 12.92 5.59 -25.23
CA ALA A 3 11.84 4.69 -25.57
C ALA A 3 10.50 5.41 -25.35
N VAL A 4 9.70 5.48 -26.41
CA VAL A 4 8.33 6.00 -26.40
C VAL A 4 7.35 4.89 -26.80
N LYS A 5 7.70 3.61 -26.57
CA LYS A 5 6.92 2.44 -27.08
C LYS A 5 5.42 2.73 -26.87
N PRO A 6 4.60 2.75 -27.95
CA PRO A 6 3.17 2.96 -27.80
C PRO A 6 2.63 1.83 -26.92
N ILE A 7 1.96 2.19 -25.84
CA ILE A 7 1.28 1.25 -24.96
C ILE A 7 0.14 0.65 -25.78
N ASN A 8 0.42 -0.48 -26.43
CA ASN A 8 -0.59 -1.20 -27.20
C ASN A 8 -1.50 -1.91 -26.19
N VAL A 9 -2.51 -1.20 -25.72
CA VAL A 9 -3.64 -1.81 -25.03
C VAL A 9 -4.41 -2.58 -26.10
N VAL A 10 -4.29 -3.90 -26.10
CA VAL A 10 -5.18 -4.76 -26.88
C VAL A 10 -6.60 -4.47 -26.39
N ALA A 11 -7.35 -3.71 -27.20
CA ALA A 11 -8.75 -3.46 -26.93
C ALA A 11 -9.54 -4.77 -27.10
N PRO A 12 -10.36 -5.19 -26.12
CA PRO A 12 -11.27 -6.29 -26.35
C PRO A 12 -12.29 -5.87 -27.42
N SER A 13 -12.35 -6.63 -28.50
CA SER A 13 -13.37 -6.50 -29.54
C SER A 13 -14.74 -6.82 -28.93
N GLY A 14 -15.62 -5.83 -28.81
CA GLY A 14 -16.99 -6.08 -28.38
C GLY A 14 -17.83 -4.81 -28.19
N ALA A 15 -18.87 -4.71 -29.03
CA ALA A 15 -20.02 -3.81 -28.95
C ALA A 15 -19.81 -2.31 -29.24
N ARG A 16 -20.23 -1.91 -30.45
CA ARG A 16 -20.52 -0.52 -30.83
C ARG A 16 -21.76 0.00 -30.07
N PRO A 17 -21.73 1.22 -29.51
CA PRO A 17 -22.96 1.98 -29.28
C PRO A 17 -23.30 2.86 -30.50
N ALA A 18 -24.60 2.97 -30.79
CA ALA A 18 -25.17 3.73 -31.91
C ALA A 18 -24.98 5.26 -31.78
N PRO A 19 -24.99 6.02 -32.90
CA PRO A 19 -24.73 7.46 -32.87
C PRO A 19 -25.98 8.25 -32.44
N VAL A 20 -25.83 9.14 -31.47
CA VAL A 20 -26.83 10.17 -31.16
C VAL A 20 -26.45 11.45 -31.91
N ALA A 21 -27.42 11.94 -32.69
CA ALA A 21 -27.29 13.04 -33.63
C ALA A 21 -26.95 14.38 -32.95
N MET A 22 -26.06 15.13 -33.61
CA MET A 22 -25.82 16.55 -33.34
C MET A 22 -27.02 17.41 -33.75
N LEU A 23 -27.36 18.39 -32.92
CA LEU A 23 -28.13 19.57 -33.31
C LEU A 23 -27.45 20.82 -32.73
N ARG A 24 -26.83 21.61 -33.63
CA ARG A 24 -26.57 23.05 -33.47
C ARG A 24 -27.77 23.78 -34.07
N PRO A 25 -28.14 24.99 -33.60
CA PRO A 25 -27.73 26.15 -34.39
C PRO A 25 -27.48 27.50 -33.66
N LEU A 26 -26.63 28.28 -34.35
CA LEU A 26 -26.67 29.72 -34.69
C LEU A 26 -26.48 30.87 -33.66
N ALA A 27 -25.38 31.58 -33.96
CA ALA A 27 -24.90 32.95 -33.73
C ALA A 27 -25.86 34.13 -33.51
N SER A 28 -25.35 35.14 -32.78
CA SER A 28 -25.49 36.59 -33.03
C SER A 28 -24.41 37.35 -32.21
N SER A 29 -23.35 37.91 -32.83
CA SER A 29 -23.12 39.35 -33.14
C SER A 29 -22.99 40.26 -31.90
N ARG A 30 -21.78 40.71 -31.52
CA ARG A 30 -21.01 41.92 -31.96
C ARG A 30 -21.18 43.10 -31.00
N ALA A 31 -20.10 43.52 -30.35
CA ALA A 31 -19.83 44.91 -29.96
C ALA A 31 -18.34 45.07 -29.59
N GLU A 32 -17.77 46.17 -30.05
CA GLU A 32 -16.35 46.56 -30.04
C GLU A 32 -15.96 47.35 -28.77
N ARG A 33 -14.65 47.70 -28.71
CA ARG A 33 -14.00 48.82 -27.98
C ARG A 33 -13.74 48.61 -26.48
N THR A 34 -12.66 49.10 -25.86
CA THR A 34 -11.41 49.79 -26.26
C THR A 34 -10.44 49.65 -25.08
N VAL A 35 -9.16 49.61 -25.41
CA VAL A 35 -7.92 49.75 -24.62
C VAL A 35 -8.01 50.67 -23.38
N VAL A 36 -7.43 50.26 -22.24
CA VAL A 36 -6.55 51.12 -21.40
C VAL A 36 -5.53 50.25 -20.65
N ALA A 37 -4.25 50.58 -20.79
CA ALA A 37 -3.15 50.06 -19.98
C ALA A 37 -2.94 50.91 -18.72
N SER A 38 -2.54 50.30 -17.60
CA SER A 38 -1.73 50.98 -16.58
C SER A 38 -0.99 49.96 -15.72
N ALA A 39 0.27 50.29 -15.43
CA ALA A 39 1.29 49.46 -14.80
C ALA A 39 1.57 49.90 -13.35
N SER A 40 2.42 49.11 -12.66
CA SER A 40 3.14 49.36 -11.38
C SER A 40 2.31 49.18 -10.09
N SER A 41 2.80 48.56 -9.00
CA SER A 41 4.17 48.42 -8.49
C SER A 41 4.31 47.29 -7.43
N VAL A 42 5.56 46.86 -7.27
CA VAL A 42 6.22 45.98 -6.28
C VAL A 42 6.06 46.54 -4.84
N ALA A 43 5.84 45.78 -3.74
CA ALA A 43 6.83 45.01 -2.96
C ALA A 43 6.17 44.36 -1.69
N PRO A 44 6.88 43.47 -0.95
CA PRO A 44 6.31 42.43 -0.08
C PRO A 44 6.34 42.73 1.44
N LYS A 45 5.52 42.02 2.23
CA LYS A 45 5.68 41.82 3.70
C LYS A 45 5.18 40.42 4.06
N ALA A 46 6.05 39.47 4.43
CA ALA A 46 6.82 39.30 5.67
C ALA A 46 6.15 38.25 6.57
N VAL A 47 6.88 37.13 6.70
CA VAL A 47 6.62 35.95 7.53
C VAL A 47 6.49 36.38 9.00
N SER A 48 5.35 36.10 9.63
CA SER A 48 5.20 36.26 11.08
C SER A 48 5.43 34.93 11.79
N ARG A 49 6.46 34.97 12.63
CA ARG A 49 7.00 33.91 13.47
C ARG A 49 6.08 33.68 14.67
N ARG A 50 5.86 32.39 14.99
CA ARG A 50 5.22 31.90 16.22
C ARG A 50 5.67 32.68 17.47
N GLN A 51 4.70 33.19 18.22
CA GLN A 51 4.79 33.41 19.66
C GLN A 51 3.60 32.72 20.32
N VAL A 52 3.90 31.65 21.05
CA VAL A 52 2.96 30.99 21.95
C VAL A 52 2.94 31.81 23.23
N LEU A 53 1.82 32.49 23.47
CA LEU A 53 1.57 33.20 24.72
C LEU A 53 0.97 32.19 25.72
N CYS A 54 1.75 31.82 26.73
CA CYS A 54 1.28 31.03 27.85
C CYS A 54 0.39 31.92 28.74
N GLN A 55 -0.93 31.81 28.62
CA GLN A 55 -1.84 32.33 29.64
C GLN A 55 -2.30 31.19 30.54
N ALA A 56 -1.79 31.21 31.76
CA ALA A 56 -2.27 30.41 32.87
C ALA A 56 -3.68 30.89 33.25
N GLN A 57 -4.67 30.01 33.13
CA GLN A 57 -5.95 30.17 33.79
C GLN A 57 -6.11 29.06 34.82
N THR A 58 -5.91 29.47 36.07
CA THR A 58 -6.39 28.82 37.27
C THR A 58 -7.91 28.74 37.22
N GLY A 59 -8.44 27.52 37.19
CA GLY A 59 -9.87 27.25 37.15
C GLY A 59 -10.13 25.83 37.64
N THR A 60 -9.84 25.61 38.91
CA THR A 60 -10.08 24.38 39.66
C THR A 60 -11.58 24.06 39.63
N LYS A 61 -11.97 23.05 38.84
CA LYS A 61 -13.15 22.21 39.13
C LYS A 61 -12.62 20.81 39.39
N PRO A 62 -12.90 20.20 40.55
CA PRO A 62 -12.35 18.91 40.89
C PRO A 62 -12.94 17.87 39.93
N ALA A 63 -12.09 17.33 39.05
CA ALA A 63 -12.34 16.03 38.45
C ALA A 63 -12.36 15.04 39.62
N GLN A 64 -13.55 14.51 39.92
CA GLN A 64 -13.68 13.37 40.81
C GLN A 64 -12.93 12.21 40.17
N ALA A 65 -11.69 12.03 40.60
CA ALA A 65 -11.02 10.75 40.58
C ALA A 65 -11.84 9.82 41.48
N ALA A 66 -12.85 9.16 40.89
CA ALA A 66 -13.45 7.99 41.47
C ALA A 66 -12.46 6.85 41.26
N THR A 67 -11.52 6.72 42.20
CA THR A 67 -10.79 5.48 42.43
C THR A 67 -11.82 4.44 42.89
N SER A 68 -12.53 3.82 41.95
CA SER A 68 -13.27 2.60 42.26
C SER A 68 -12.23 1.52 42.46
N GLU A 69 -12.07 1.08 43.71
CA GLU A 69 -11.29 -0.12 44.02
C GLU A 69 -11.84 -1.25 43.14
N ALA A 70 -11.06 -1.67 42.15
CA ALA A 70 -11.46 -2.73 41.25
C ALA A 70 -11.57 -4.02 42.07
N GLU A 71 -12.79 -4.39 42.45
CA GLU A 71 -13.02 -5.65 43.15
C GLU A 71 -12.73 -6.81 42.20
N TYR A 72 -11.72 -7.60 42.55
CA TYR A 72 -11.39 -8.82 41.83
C TYR A 72 -12.01 -10.03 42.51
N ILE A 73 -12.58 -10.93 41.71
CA ILE A 73 -13.08 -12.23 42.17
C ILE A 73 -12.14 -13.31 41.64
N GLU A 74 -11.57 -14.09 42.53
CA GLU A 74 -10.80 -15.29 42.18
C GLU A 74 -11.72 -16.51 42.26
N LEU A 75 -11.78 -17.26 41.15
CA LEU A 75 -12.58 -18.46 41.01
C LEU A 75 -11.69 -19.63 40.64
N ASP A 76 -11.94 -20.78 41.26
CA ASP A 76 -11.39 -22.07 40.84
C ASP A 76 -12.55 -23.06 40.75
N LEU A 77 -13.00 -23.35 39.52
CA LEU A 77 -14.23 -24.12 39.29
C LEU A 77 -13.97 -25.33 38.36
N PRO A 78 -14.51 -26.52 38.68
CA PRO A 78 -14.43 -27.67 37.80
C PRO A 78 -15.34 -27.51 36.59
N LYS A 79 -14.93 -28.07 35.45
CA LYS A 79 -15.79 -28.20 34.27
C LYS A 79 -16.94 -29.18 34.54
N PRO A 80 -18.13 -28.99 33.96
CA PRO A 80 -18.52 -27.91 33.05
C PRO A 80 -18.75 -26.58 33.80
N LEU A 81 -18.41 -25.45 33.16
CA LEU A 81 -18.64 -24.11 33.70
C LEU A 81 -20.01 -23.59 33.25
N GLY A 82 -20.80 -23.04 34.16
CA GLY A 82 -22.12 -22.46 33.87
C GLY A 82 -22.09 -21.05 33.30
N PHE A 83 -20.97 -20.59 32.72
CA PHE A 83 -20.81 -19.23 32.20
C PHE A 83 -20.81 -19.20 30.67
N LYS A 84 -21.47 -18.20 30.08
CA LYS A 84 -21.28 -17.83 28.67
C LYS A 84 -20.38 -16.61 28.58
N PHE A 85 -19.48 -16.60 27.61
CA PHE A 85 -18.52 -15.53 27.37
C PHE A 85 -18.74 -14.86 26.02
N ALA A 86 -18.60 -13.53 25.95
CA ALA A 86 -18.57 -12.74 24.73
C ALA A 86 -17.25 -11.96 24.61
N ARG A 87 -16.87 -11.66 23.36
CA ARG A 87 -15.75 -10.79 23.04
C ARG A 87 -16.22 -9.34 23.08
N GLY A 88 -15.63 -8.52 23.96
CA GLY A 88 -15.86 -7.07 23.97
C GLY A 88 -15.05 -6.33 22.91
N ASN A 89 -15.35 -5.04 22.72
CA ASN A 89 -14.67 -4.18 21.74
C ASN A 89 -13.15 -4.11 22.01
N ASP A 90 -12.75 -4.12 23.27
CA ASP A 90 -11.33 -4.12 23.70
C ASP A 90 -10.61 -5.45 23.43
N GLY A 91 -11.27 -6.46 22.84
CA GLY A 91 -10.73 -7.79 22.61
C GLY A 91 -10.72 -8.73 23.83
N GLY A 92 -11.08 -8.24 25.01
CA GLY A 92 -11.22 -9.04 26.24
C GLY A 92 -12.48 -9.93 26.25
N ALA A 93 -12.53 -10.87 27.19
CA ALA A 93 -13.70 -11.73 27.43
C ALA A 93 -14.53 -11.22 28.61
N TYR A 94 -15.84 -11.12 28.38
CA TYR A 94 -16.84 -10.70 29.36
C TYR A 94 -17.90 -11.79 29.55
N ILE A 95 -18.42 -11.93 30.76
CA ILE A 95 -19.52 -12.86 31.05
C ILE A 95 -20.84 -12.24 30.59
N ILE A 96 -21.61 -12.95 29.79
CA ILE A 96 -22.92 -12.49 29.28
C ILE A 96 -24.09 -13.16 29.99
N GLU A 97 -23.91 -14.41 30.42
CA GLU A 97 -24.98 -15.17 31.06
C GLU A 97 -24.37 -16.13 32.08
N VAL A 98 -25.00 -16.21 33.26
CA VAL A 98 -24.69 -17.18 34.31
C VAL A 98 -25.87 -18.15 34.39
N ASN A 99 -25.64 -19.41 34.04
CA ASN A 99 -26.66 -20.44 34.01
C ASN A 99 -26.32 -21.60 34.95
N PRO A 100 -27.00 -21.72 36.10
CA PRO A 100 -26.74 -22.78 37.10
C PRO A 100 -27.05 -24.20 36.60
N LYS A 101 -27.84 -24.34 35.52
CA LYS A 101 -28.17 -25.66 34.95
C LYS A 101 -27.09 -26.16 33.98
N ALA A 102 -26.25 -25.27 33.46
CA ALA A 102 -25.24 -25.60 32.46
C ALA A 102 -23.91 -26.10 33.07
N GLY A 103 -23.68 -25.88 34.36
CA GLY A 103 -22.48 -26.32 35.05
C GLY A 103 -22.26 -25.62 36.38
N ASN A 104 -21.03 -25.71 36.90
CA ASN A 104 -20.63 -25.08 38.15
C ASN A 104 -20.55 -23.57 37.99
N ILE A 105 -21.11 -22.87 38.96
CA ILE A 105 -21.13 -21.40 39.04
C ILE A 105 -20.69 -20.94 40.43
N ASP A 106 -20.24 -19.70 40.52
CA ASP A 106 -20.02 -19.00 41.78
C ASP A 106 -21.07 -17.88 41.88
N ALA A 107 -21.76 -17.79 43.02
CA ALA A 107 -22.84 -16.84 43.25
C ALA A 107 -22.39 -15.37 43.27
N ARG A 108 -21.08 -15.11 43.36
CA ARG A 108 -20.50 -13.75 43.37
C ARG A 108 -20.34 -13.17 41.96
N VAL A 109 -20.45 -14.01 40.93
CA VAL A 109 -20.23 -13.63 39.52
C VAL A 109 -21.50 -13.09 38.91
N GLN A 110 -21.39 -11.97 38.21
CA GLN A 110 -22.51 -11.35 37.52
C GLN A 110 -22.23 -11.20 36.01
N PRO A 111 -23.28 -11.17 35.17
CA PRO A 111 -23.12 -10.72 33.79
C PRO A 111 -22.49 -9.32 33.74
N GLY A 112 -21.55 -9.11 32.82
CA GLY A 112 -20.75 -7.90 32.66
C GLY A 112 -19.30 -8.03 33.16
N ASP A 113 -19.00 -9.00 34.03
CA ASP A 113 -17.67 -9.16 34.61
C ASP A 113 -16.60 -9.55 33.57
N LYS A 114 -15.41 -8.93 33.66
CA LYS A 114 -14.30 -9.12 32.71
C LYS A 114 -13.27 -10.10 33.26
N ILE A 115 -12.83 -11.06 32.44
CA ILE A 115 -11.71 -11.93 32.81
C ILE A 115 -10.39 -11.16 32.63
N VAL A 116 -9.59 -11.09 33.69
CA VAL A 116 -8.29 -10.41 33.72
C VAL A 116 -7.14 -11.41 33.73
N GLU A 117 -7.32 -12.56 34.36
CA GLU A 117 -6.32 -13.64 34.37
C GLU A 117 -7.00 -14.99 34.21
N ILE A 118 -6.32 -15.91 33.53
CA ILE A 118 -6.77 -17.27 33.35
C ILE A 118 -5.61 -18.25 33.47
N SER A 119 -5.90 -19.38 34.06
CA SER A 119 -4.96 -20.48 34.19
C SER A 119 -4.65 -21.16 32.86
N ALA A 120 -3.39 -21.55 32.66
CA ALA A 120 -2.89 -22.13 31.41
C ALA A 120 -3.55 -23.48 31.08
N SER A 121 -3.49 -23.92 29.83
CA SER A 121 -4.05 -25.23 29.43
C SER A 121 -3.31 -26.40 30.10
N PHE A 122 -2.01 -26.24 30.33
CA PHE A 122 -1.12 -27.24 30.91
C PHE A 122 -0.30 -26.58 32.02
N GLY A 123 -0.28 -27.20 33.21
CA GLY A 123 0.46 -26.69 34.37
C GLY A 123 -0.36 -25.80 35.32
N SER A 124 0.31 -25.33 36.37
CA SER A 124 -0.24 -24.48 37.43
C SER A 124 -0.09 -22.97 37.17
N GLU A 125 0.41 -22.60 35.99
CA GLU A 125 0.66 -21.20 35.65
C GLU A 125 -0.64 -20.43 35.37
N VAL A 126 -0.65 -19.16 35.77
CA VAL A 126 -1.75 -18.22 35.51
C VAL A 126 -1.24 -17.13 34.59
N TRP A 127 -1.93 -16.93 33.49
CA TRP A 127 -1.58 -15.97 32.46
C TRP A 127 -2.55 -14.79 32.47
N LYS A 128 -2.05 -13.61 32.09
CA LYS A 128 -2.90 -12.45 31.86
C LYS A 128 -3.82 -12.72 30.68
N ALA A 129 -5.10 -12.42 30.85
CA ALA A 129 -6.14 -12.63 29.85
C ALA A 129 -6.13 -11.49 28.83
N GLU A 130 -5.30 -11.60 27.78
CA GLU A 130 -5.12 -10.53 26.79
C GLU A 130 -6.17 -10.54 25.68
N ASN A 131 -6.64 -11.73 25.28
CA ASN A 131 -7.55 -11.88 24.14
C ASN A 131 -8.60 -12.97 24.39
N PHE A 132 -9.84 -12.72 23.97
CA PHE A 132 -10.96 -13.68 24.00
C PHE A 132 -10.57 -15.07 23.47
N GLY A 133 -9.80 -15.15 22.39
CA GLY A 133 -9.38 -16.43 21.81
C GLY A 133 -8.50 -17.26 22.75
N GLN A 134 -7.55 -16.62 23.44
CA GLN A 134 -6.64 -17.25 24.39
C GLN A 134 -7.41 -17.84 25.57
N ILE A 135 -8.37 -17.08 26.09
CA ILE A 135 -9.22 -17.47 27.22
C ILE A 135 -10.08 -18.68 26.83
N MET A 136 -10.77 -18.62 25.70
CA MET A 136 -11.61 -19.73 25.24
C MET A 136 -10.81 -20.98 24.92
N TYR A 137 -9.59 -20.84 24.39
CA TYR A 137 -8.68 -21.96 24.18
C TYR A 137 -8.31 -22.62 25.52
N ALA A 138 -7.84 -21.84 26.49
CA ALA A 138 -7.48 -22.33 27.81
C ALA A 138 -8.66 -23.02 28.51
N ILE A 139 -9.85 -22.41 28.47
CA ILE A 139 -11.07 -23.04 29.01
C ILE A 139 -11.40 -24.32 28.26
N ARG A 140 -11.16 -24.46 26.96
CA ARG A 140 -11.52 -25.67 26.21
C ARG A 140 -10.56 -26.82 26.47
N THR A 141 -9.26 -26.58 26.46
CA THR A 141 -8.22 -27.61 26.48
C THR A 141 -7.75 -28.02 27.87
N ARG A 142 -7.96 -27.21 28.91
CA ARG A 142 -7.52 -27.51 30.28
C ARG A 142 -8.22 -28.75 30.87
N SER A 143 -7.48 -29.66 31.47
CA SER A 143 -8.05 -30.76 32.25
C SER A 143 -8.20 -30.35 33.72
N GLY A 144 -9.33 -30.68 34.36
CA GLY A 144 -9.58 -30.37 35.78
C GLY A 144 -10.25 -29.01 36.02
N THR A 145 -9.85 -28.33 37.10
CA THR A 145 -10.42 -27.05 37.54
C THR A 145 -9.81 -25.89 36.77
N VAL A 146 -10.64 -24.90 36.42
CA VAL A 146 -10.21 -23.70 35.70
C VAL A 146 -10.15 -22.56 36.71
N TYR A 147 -8.93 -22.08 36.97
CA TYR A 147 -8.73 -20.86 37.73
C TYR A 147 -8.87 -19.64 36.81
N MET A 148 -9.61 -18.64 37.27
CA MET A 148 -9.77 -17.34 36.60
C MET A 148 -9.95 -16.22 37.61
N LYS A 149 -9.39 -15.05 37.29
CA LYS A 149 -9.56 -13.81 38.04
C LYS A 149 -10.42 -12.85 37.24
N LEU A 150 -11.57 -12.48 37.80
CA LEU A 150 -12.52 -11.57 37.17
C LEU A 150 -12.44 -10.21 37.83
N LYS A 151 -12.60 -9.17 37.03
CA LYS A 151 -12.85 -7.81 37.49
C LYS A 151 -14.35 -7.57 37.45
N LYS A 152 -14.92 -7.20 38.61
CA LYS A 152 -16.34 -6.83 38.68
C LYS A 152 -16.61 -5.58 37.85
N ASN A 153 -17.66 -5.65 37.03
CA ASN A 153 -18.14 -4.50 36.27
C ASN A 153 -19.58 -4.12 36.64
N TYR A 154 -20.16 -4.70 37.69
CA TYR A 154 -21.48 -4.32 38.24
C TYR A 154 -22.61 -4.26 37.18
N GLY A 155 -22.59 -5.17 36.20
CA GLY A 155 -23.60 -5.19 35.14
C GLY A 155 -23.38 -4.17 34.02
N ASP A 156 -22.25 -3.47 33.99
CA ASP A 156 -21.92 -2.56 32.90
C ASP A 156 -21.54 -3.34 31.64
N LEU A 157 -22.46 -3.33 30.67
CA LEU A 157 -22.29 -3.93 29.34
C LEU A 157 -21.73 -2.93 28.33
N SER A 158 -21.33 -1.72 28.73
CA SER A 158 -20.81 -0.67 27.84
C SER A 158 -19.62 -1.12 26.96
N ALA A 159 -18.79 -2.05 27.43
CA ALA A 159 -17.68 -2.63 26.66
C ALA A 159 -18.13 -3.68 25.61
N LEU A 160 -19.37 -4.15 25.70
CA LEU A 160 -20.05 -5.06 24.76
C LEU A 160 -21.04 -4.30 23.86
N GLU A 161 -21.57 -3.17 24.33
CA GLU A 161 -22.42 -2.29 23.57
C GLU A 161 -21.61 -1.57 22.49
N GLU A 162 -22.06 -1.71 21.24
CA GLU A 162 -21.41 -1.07 20.09
C GLU A 162 -21.63 0.46 20.09
N GLU A 163 -21.94 1.11 21.21
CA GLU A 163 -22.41 2.50 21.28
C GLU A 163 -21.32 3.54 21.00
N GLY A 164 -20.04 3.23 21.23
CA GLY A 164 -18.90 4.14 21.03
C GLY A 164 -18.25 4.16 19.63
N LEU A 165 -18.77 3.40 18.66
CA LEU A 165 -18.25 3.39 17.28
C LEU A 165 -19.00 4.43 16.44
N ASP A 166 -18.29 5.21 15.61
CA ASP A 166 -18.89 6.21 14.72
C ASP A 166 -19.99 5.55 13.85
N ALA A 167 -21.08 6.27 13.56
CA ALA A 167 -22.25 5.70 12.86
C ALA A 167 -21.84 5.08 11.50
N ALA A 168 -20.80 5.65 10.87
CA ALA A 168 -20.17 5.12 9.67
C ALA A 168 -19.52 3.74 9.87
N GLU A 169 -18.83 3.52 10.99
CA GLU A 169 -18.15 2.24 11.28
C GLU A 169 -19.14 1.13 11.59
N LYS A 170 -20.22 1.43 12.32
CA LYS A 170 -21.33 0.48 12.55
C LYS A 170 -22.00 0.11 11.23
N GLN A 171 -22.23 1.09 10.35
CA GLN A 171 -22.81 0.85 9.04
C GLN A 171 -21.90 -0.03 8.17
N TRP A 172 -20.57 0.22 8.17
CA TRP A 172 -19.61 -0.62 7.44
C TRP A 172 -19.46 -2.04 8.02
N LYS A 173 -19.54 -2.20 9.35
CA LYS A 173 -19.48 -3.51 10.00
C LYS A 173 -20.75 -4.32 9.72
N LYS A 174 -21.92 -3.67 9.73
CA LYS A 174 -23.22 -4.27 9.39
C LYS A 174 -23.31 -4.64 7.92
N GLU A 175 -22.78 -3.82 7.01
CA GLU A 175 -22.67 -4.15 5.58
C GLU A 175 -21.72 -5.33 5.34
N ARG A 176 -20.58 -5.41 6.04
CA ARG A 176 -19.65 -6.56 5.95
C ARG A 176 -20.23 -7.86 6.54
N ALA A 177 -20.98 -7.76 7.63
CA ALA A 177 -21.57 -8.93 8.31
C ALA A 177 -22.79 -9.50 7.59
N GLY A 178 -23.50 -8.68 6.81
CA GLY A 178 -24.75 -9.09 6.14
C GLY A 178 -24.57 -9.89 4.84
N GLY A 179 -23.34 -10.12 4.36
CA GLY A 179 -23.09 -10.76 3.06
C GLY A 179 -23.66 -10.00 1.86
N ASN A 180 -24.25 -8.82 2.11
CA ASN A 180 -24.86 -7.96 1.13
C ASN A 180 -23.82 -6.93 0.70
N TYR A 181 -23.32 -7.04 -0.53
CA TYR A 181 -22.45 -6.06 -1.16
C TYR A 181 -23.24 -4.77 -1.46
N GLY A 182 -23.61 -4.07 -0.38
CA GLY A 182 -24.43 -2.86 -0.39
C GLY A 182 -23.70 -1.67 -1.00
N ALA A 183 -24.47 -0.59 -1.26
CA ALA A 183 -24.05 0.64 -1.94
C ALA A 183 -22.68 1.18 -1.51
N GLY A 184 -22.31 1.07 -0.22
CA GLY A 184 -21.01 1.50 0.30
C GLY A 184 -19.80 0.75 -0.30
N THR A 185 -19.93 -0.55 -0.56
CA THR A 185 -18.84 -1.34 -1.18
C THR A 185 -18.66 -1.01 -2.66
N LYS A 186 -19.76 -0.79 -3.40
CA LYS A 186 -19.73 -0.35 -4.80
C LYS A 186 -19.14 1.05 -4.92
N GLU A 187 -19.44 1.93 -3.97
CA GLU A 187 -18.90 3.30 -3.94
C GLU A 187 -17.41 3.33 -3.59
N ILE A 188 -16.95 2.48 -2.67
CA ILE A 188 -15.51 2.29 -2.41
C ILE A 188 -14.81 1.73 -3.65
N GLN A 189 -15.40 0.74 -4.33
CA GLN A 189 -14.84 0.20 -5.57
C GLN A 189 -14.79 1.26 -6.68
N ALA A 190 -15.84 2.06 -6.84
CA ALA A 190 -15.88 3.16 -7.81
C ALA A 190 -14.81 4.22 -7.48
N ARG A 191 -14.68 4.62 -6.22
CA ARG A 191 -13.65 5.56 -5.77
C ARG A 191 -12.24 5.02 -5.99
N ASN A 192 -11.98 3.77 -5.62
CA ASN A 192 -10.69 3.11 -5.83
C ASN A 192 -10.38 2.98 -7.33
N TYR A 193 -11.39 2.68 -8.15
CA TYR A 193 -11.25 2.62 -9.60
C TYR A 193 -10.92 4.00 -10.20
N VAL A 194 -11.66 5.04 -9.80
CA VAL A 194 -11.44 6.44 -10.23
C VAL A 194 -10.05 6.91 -9.80
N GLN A 195 -9.67 6.70 -8.53
CA GLN A 195 -8.35 7.07 -8.02
C GLN A 195 -7.23 6.33 -8.75
N ARG A 196 -7.40 5.03 -9.03
CA ARG A 196 -6.44 4.25 -9.83
C ARG A 196 -6.29 4.82 -11.23
N LYS A 197 -7.39 5.21 -11.88
CA LYS A 197 -7.39 5.81 -13.22
C LYS A 197 -6.80 7.22 -13.24
N GLU A 198 -7.07 8.02 -12.22
CA GLU A 198 -6.49 9.35 -12.08
C GLU A 198 -4.97 9.28 -11.85
N ASN A 199 -4.51 8.38 -11.00
CA ASN A 199 -3.08 8.13 -10.79
C ASN A 199 -2.40 7.62 -12.07
N GLU A 200 -3.08 6.76 -12.83
CA GLU A 200 -2.60 6.31 -14.14
C GLU A 200 -2.48 7.48 -15.13
N ARG A 201 -3.45 8.41 -15.16
CA ARG A 201 -3.40 9.62 -15.98
C ARG A 201 -2.24 10.52 -15.56
N LYS A 202 -2.10 10.81 -14.27
CA LYS A 202 -1.00 11.62 -13.72
C LYS A 202 0.37 11.06 -14.09
N ARG A 203 0.55 9.74 -14.00
CA ARG A 203 1.82 9.10 -14.42
C ARG A 203 2.12 9.30 -15.91
N ARG A 204 1.11 9.31 -16.77
CA ARG A 204 1.29 9.59 -18.21
C ARG A 204 1.65 11.06 -18.45
N GLU A 205 0.94 11.97 -17.81
CA GLU A 205 1.21 13.42 -17.91
C GLU A 205 2.66 13.73 -17.47
N MET A 206 3.08 13.24 -16.29
CA MET A 206 4.47 13.39 -15.83
C MET A 206 5.49 12.75 -16.77
N PHE A 207 5.15 11.62 -17.40
CA PHE A 207 6.03 10.96 -18.35
C PHE A 207 6.22 11.78 -19.62
N ASP A 208 5.14 12.38 -20.13
CA ASP A 208 5.21 13.27 -21.29
C ASP A 208 6.01 14.55 -20.97
N ASP A 209 5.85 15.11 -19.78
CA ASP A 209 6.63 16.26 -19.29
C ASP A 209 8.13 15.91 -19.17
N ALA A 210 8.46 14.74 -18.64
CA ALA A 210 9.84 14.26 -18.55
C ALA A 210 10.48 14.08 -19.95
N LEU A 211 9.71 13.57 -20.92
CA LEU A 211 10.14 13.47 -22.32
C LEU A 211 10.33 14.85 -22.96
N ALA A 212 9.51 15.84 -22.62
CA ALA A 212 9.67 17.21 -23.10
C ALA A 212 10.98 17.82 -22.59
N LYS A 213 11.24 17.74 -21.26
CA LYS A 213 12.50 18.21 -20.66
C LYS A 213 13.72 17.55 -21.27
N PHE A 214 13.66 16.24 -21.53
CA PHE A 214 14.76 15.53 -22.18
C PHE A 214 15.03 16.05 -23.60
N LYS A 215 13.98 16.35 -24.38
CA LYS A 215 14.11 16.91 -25.74
C LYS A 215 14.71 18.32 -25.72
N GLU A 216 14.48 19.08 -24.65
CA GLU A 216 15.07 20.40 -24.42
C GLU A 216 16.54 20.33 -23.96
N ASN A 217 17.13 19.13 -23.88
CA ASN A 217 18.45 18.84 -23.30
C ASN A 217 18.57 19.13 -21.79
N ASP A 218 17.47 19.35 -21.08
CA ASP A 218 17.47 19.39 -19.61
C ASP A 218 17.45 17.96 -19.05
N ILE A 219 18.62 17.30 -19.09
CA ILE A 219 18.77 15.90 -18.67
C ILE A 219 18.56 15.74 -17.16
N GLN A 220 19.00 16.71 -16.37
CA GLN A 220 18.84 16.68 -14.91
C GLN A 220 17.37 16.87 -14.52
N GLY A 221 16.67 17.83 -15.13
CA GLY A 221 15.24 18.04 -14.90
C GLY A 221 14.41 16.84 -15.36
N ALA A 222 14.75 16.23 -16.50
CA ALA A 222 14.10 15.01 -16.97
C ALA A 222 14.30 13.83 -16.01
N LEU A 223 15.52 13.64 -15.49
CA LEU A 223 15.85 12.59 -14.53
C LEU A 223 15.01 12.71 -13.25
N VAL A 224 14.87 13.92 -12.71
CA VAL A 224 14.05 14.17 -11.51
C VAL A 224 12.60 13.78 -11.74
N GLU A 225 12.02 14.12 -12.89
CA GLU A 225 10.63 13.74 -13.19
C GLU A 225 10.47 12.23 -13.40
N PHE A 226 11.44 11.58 -14.03
CA PHE A 226 11.39 10.13 -14.16
C PHE A 226 11.45 9.41 -12.79
N GLU A 227 12.25 9.90 -11.84
CA GLU A 227 12.28 9.38 -10.47
C GLU A 227 10.95 9.61 -9.73
N ASN A 228 10.31 10.78 -9.93
CA ASN A 228 8.97 11.05 -9.38
C ASN A 228 7.92 10.05 -9.92
N ILE A 229 8.02 9.65 -11.19
CA ILE A 229 7.13 8.65 -11.79
C ILE A 229 7.32 7.28 -11.13
N ILE A 230 8.57 6.89 -10.84
CA ILE A 230 8.88 5.65 -10.11
C ILE A 230 8.30 5.69 -8.69
N ALA A 231 8.40 6.83 -8.01
CA ALA A 231 7.82 7.00 -6.68
C ALA A 231 6.29 6.87 -6.67
N MET A 232 5.63 7.15 -7.80
CA MET A 232 4.19 7.04 -8.01
C MET A 232 3.71 5.64 -8.44
N GLU A 233 4.61 4.66 -8.47
CA GLU A 233 4.31 3.27 -8.82
C GLU A 233 3.50 2.58 -7.70
N PRO A 234 2.37 1.92 -8.02
CA PRO A 234 1.61 1.17 -7.03
C PRO A 234 2.34 -0.08 -6.54
N ARG A 235 2.49 -0.22 -5.22
CA ARG A 235 3.26 -1.32 -4.56
C ARG A 235 2.83 -2.74 -4.94
N ASN A 236 1.54 -2.95 -5.22
CA ASN A 236 0.97 -4.25 -5.55
C ASN A 236 0.27 -4.22 -6.91
N PHE A 237 0.94 -3.66 -7.92
CA PHE A 237 0.42 -3.69 -9.27
C PHE A 237 0.37 -5.12 -9.81
N VAL A 238 -0.75 -5.48 -10.45
CA VAL A 238 -0.89 -6.71 -11.23
C VAL A 238 -1.60 -6.33 -12.51
N GLY A 239 -0.86 -6.37 -13.63
CA GLY A 239 -1.41 -6.17 -14.96
C GLY A 239 -2.02 -7.44 -15.54
N ASP A 240 -2.73 -7.32 -16.66
CA ASP A 240 -3.42 -8.45 -17.32
C ASP A 240 -2.43 -9.56 -17.75
N ASN A 241 -1.20 -9.19 -18.09
CA ASN A 241 -0.12 -10.12 -18.44
C ASN A 241 0.67 -10.62 -17.20
N PHE A 242 0.06 -10.62 -16.01
CA PHE A 242 0.71 -10.92 -14.72
C PHE A 242 1.94 -10.04 -14.38
N SER A 243 2.10 -8.91 -15.07
CA SER A 243 3.17 -7.95 -14.80
C SER A 243 3.01 -7.35 -13.41
N ARG A 244 4.09 -7.33 -12.63
CA ARG A 244 4.12 -6.74 -11.28
C ARG A 244 4.39 -5.24 -11.28
N ASN A 245 4.65 -4.67 -12.45
CA ASN A 245 4.97 -3.26 -12.66
C ASN A 245 4.11 -2.69 -13.79
N THR A 246 3.84 -1.38 -13.73
CA THR A 246 3.11 -0.68 -14.77
C THR A 246 3.92 -0.66 -16.08
N PRO A 247 3.25 -0.61 -17.25
CA PRO A 247 3.96 -0.49 -18.52
C PRO A 247 4.85 0.75 -18.63
N ILE A 248 4.50 1.83 -17.93
CA ILE A 248 5.29 3.06 -17.87
C ILE A 248 6.55 2.85 -17.05
N TYR A 249 6.46 2.16 -15.90
CA TYR A 249 7.60 1.90 -15.01
C TYR A 249 8.83 1.36 -15.73
N LYS A 250 8.64 0.30 -16.54
CA LYS A 250 9.75 -0.34 -17.27
C LYS A 250 10.42 0.58 -18.30
N VAL A 251 9.62 1.43 -18.96
CA VAL A 251 10.11 2.40 -19.94
C VAL A 251 10.80 3.58 -19.24
N THR A 252 10.25 4.04 -18.12
CA THR A 252 10.84 5.07 -17.26
C THR A 252 12.21 4.66 -16.74
N GLN A 253 12.38 3.43 -16.23
CA GLN A 253 13.68 2.92 -15.77
C GLN A 253 14.74 2.92 -16.89
N TYR A 254 14.35 2.50 -18.11
CA TYR A 254 15.24 2.59 -19.28
C TYR A 254 15.63 4.03 -19.59
N ASN A 255 14.68 4.97 -19.54
CA ASN A 255 14.96 6.39 -19.80
C ASN A 255 15.84 7.01 -18.70
N ILE A 256 15.70 6.60 -17.44
CA ILE A 256 16.59 6.97 -16.33
C ILE A 256 18.01 6.46 -16.59
N ALA A 257 18.16 5.20 -17.03
CA ALA A 257 19.48 4.67 -17.40
C ALA A 257 20.14 5.50 -18.51
N CYS A 258 19.36 5.97 -19.49
CA CYS A 258 19.84 6.88 -20.53
C CYS A 258 20.29 8.23 -19.94
N CYS A 259 19.52 8.82 -19.03
CA CYS A 259 19.86 10.09 -18.39
C CYS A 259 21.15 9.96 -17.56
N TYR A 260 21.26 8.94 -16.71
CA TYR A 260 22.47 8.68 -15.92
C TYR A 260 23.71 8.47 -16.79
N SER A 261 23.58 7.72 -17.89
CA SER A 261 24.68 7.52 -18.85
C SER A 261 25.10 8.85 -19.49
N MET A 262 24.16 9.73 -19.84
CA MET A 262 24.48 11.06 -20.38
C MET A 262 25.17 11.96 -19.34
N LEU A 263 24.80 11.84 -18.06
CA LEU A 263 25.40 12.55 -16.93
C LEU A 263 26.72 11.95 -16.43
N ASP A 264 27.27 10.94 -17.12
CA ASP A 264 28.49 10.22 -16.72
C ASP A 264 28.40 9.43 -15.40
N GLN A 265 27.18 9.18 -14.92
CA GLN A 265 26.91 8.35 -13.75
C GLN A 265 26.72 6.90 -14.19
N VAL A 266 27.83 6.28 -14.58
CA VAL A 266 27.83 4.98 -15.27
C VAL A 266 27.31 3.84 -14.40
N GLU A 267 27.63 3.81 -13.10
CA GLU A 267 27.20 2.71 -12.23
C GLU A 267 25.67 2.74 -11.99
N GLU A 268 25.13 3.93 -11.80
CA GLU A 268 23.71 4.23 -11.64
C GLU A 268 22.96 3.93 -12.93
N ALA A 269 23.53 4.27 -14.09
CA ALA A 269 22.96 3.92 -15.38
C ALA A 269 22.80 2.40 -15.53
N ILE A 270 23.82 1.62 -15.16
CA ILE A 270 23.78 0.15 -15.23
C ILE A 270 22.78 -0.42 -14.23
N LYS A 271 22.68 0.15 -13.03
CA LYS A 271 21.71 -0.25 -12.01
C LYS A 271 20.26 -0.01 -12.46
N SER A 272 19.97 1.16 -13.03
CA SER A 272 18.64 1.46 -13.58
C SER A 272 18.32 0.60 -14.79
N LEU A 273 19.32 0.26 -15.61
CA LEU A 273 19.15 -0.64 -16.74
C LEU A 273 18.81 -2.07 -16.29
N ASP A 274 19.49 -2.58 -15.26
CA ASP A 274 19.16 -3.86 -14.62
C ASP A 274 17.71 -3.86 -14.10
N ALA A 275 17.28 -2.78 -13.44
CA ALA A 275 15.90 -2.61 -12.96
C ALA A 275 14.87 -2.55 -14.11
N ALA A 276 15.20 -1.91 -15.23
CA ALA A 276 14.35 -1.88 -16.41
C ALA A 276 14.12 -3.30 -16.95
N MET A 277 15.19 -4.09 -17.09
CA MET A 277 15.09 -5.46 -17.61
C MET A 277 14.40 -6.41 -16.63
N LEU A 278 14.68 -6.28 -15.32
CA LEU A 278 13.97 -7.02 -14.26
C LEU A 278 12.46 -6.77 -14.28
N SER A 279 12.04 -5.56 -14.63
CA SER A 279 10.62 -5.20 -14.76
C SER A 279 10.01 -5.57 -16.12
N GLY A 280 10.73 -6.32 -16.96
CA GLY A 280 10.24 -6.84 -18.25
C GLY A 280 10.43 -5.88 -19.42
N PHE A 281 11.44 -5.00 -19.38
CA PHE A 281 11.90 -4.29 -20.58
C PHE A 281 12.71 -5.23 -21.47
N ASP A 282 12.23 -5.44 -22.69
CA ASP A 282 12.66 -6.52 -23.60
C ASP A 282 13.31 -6.01 -24.89
N ASN A 283 13.52 -4.70 -25.05
CA ASN A 283 14.09 -4.14 -26.28
C ASN A 283 15.63 -4.10 -26.24
N TYR A 284 16.25 -5.28 -26.19
CA TYR A 284 17.71 -5.42 -26.05
C TYR A 284 18.48 -4.81 -27.24
N ASP A 285 17.92 -4.91 -28.44
CA ASP A 285 18.46 -4.28 -29.64
C ASP A 285 18.57 -2.76 -29.52
N GLN A 286 17.59 -2.13 -28.89
CA GLN A 286 17.63 -0.70 -28.60
C GLN A 286 18.74 -0.40 -27.59
N ILE A 287 18.83 -1.18 -26.51
CA ILE A 287 19.87 -1.03 -25.47
C ILE A 287 21.29 -1.08 -26.08
N ARG A 288 21.54 -2.02 -27.00
CA ARG A 288 22.85 -2.19 -27.67
C ARG A 288 23.23 -1.04 -28.59
N ARG A 289 22.26 -0.35 -29.19
CA ARG A 289 22.49 0.66 -30.23
C ARG A 289 22.27 2.09 -29.74
N ASP A 290 21.66 2.30 -28.57
CA ASP A 290 21.32 3.64 -28.10
C ASP A 290 22.57 4.50 -27.84
N LYS A 291 22.64 5.65 -28.51
CA LYS A 291 23.68 6.65 -28.34
C LYS A 291 23.70 7.24 -26.93
N ASN A 292 22.53 7.36 -26.29
CA ASN A 292 22.40 7.90 -24.94
C ASN A 292 23.07 6.98 -23.89
N LEU A 293 23.12 5.67 -24.18
CA LEU A 293 23.79 4.66 -23.37
C LEU A 293 25.27 4.47 -23.73
N SER A 294 25.87 5.33 -24.57
CA SER A 294 27.26 5.15 -25.03
C SER A 294 28.27 5.03 -23.90
N LYS A 295 28.18 5.87 -22.86
CA LYS A 295 29.08 5.80 -21.69
C LYS A 295 28.86 4.53 -20.87
N ALA A 296 27.60 4.16 -20.62
CA ALA A 296 27.27 2.91 -19.96
C ALA A 296 27.76 1.68 -20.73
N ARG A 297 27.60 1.66 -22.06
CA ARG A 297 28.04 0.58 -22.96
C ARG A 297 29.56 0.37 -22.97
N ALA A 298 30.34 1.40 -22.68
CA ALA A 298 31.79 1.29 -22.60
C ALA A 298 32.26 0.53 -21.33
N ASN A 299 31.40 0.39 -20.32
CA ASN A 299 31.75 -0.27 -19.07
C ASN A 299 31.62 -1.80 -19.19
N PRO A 300 32.60 -2.58 -18.72
CA PRO A 300 32.52 -4.05 -18.76
C PRO A 300 31.32 -4.64 -18.00
N LYS A 301 30.83 -3.97 -16.95
CA LYS A 301 29.64 -4.40 -16.19
C LYS A 301 28.35 -4.38 -17.04
N PHE A 302 28.30 -3.57 -18.10
CA PHE A 302 27.15 -3.48 -18.98
C PHE A 302 26.89 -4.81 -19.71
N GLN A 303 27.94 -5.45 -20.23
CA GLN A 303 27.80 -6.73 -20.92
C GLN A 303 27.30 -7.83 -19.97
N ALA A 304 27.85 -7.88 -18.75
CA ALA A 304 27.40 -8.83 -17.72
C ALA A 304 25.92 -8.67 -17.36
N VAL A 305 25.42 -7.42 -17.32
CA VAL A 305 24.00 -7.13 -17.07
C VAL A 305 23.13 -7.53 -18.26
N LEU A 306 23.57 -7.30 -19.50
CA LEU A 306 22.83 -7.76 -20.68
C LEU A 306 22.75 -9.29 -20.78
N ASP A 307 23.88 -9.98 -20.59
CA ASP A 307 23.98 -11.45 -20.70
C ASP A 307 23.07 -12.18 -19.70
N LYS A 308 22.66 -11.51 -18.61
CA LYS A 308 21.73 -12.04 -17.61
C LYS A 308 20.28 -12.17 -18.12
N TYR A 309 19.87 -11.31 -19.06
CA TYR A 309 18.47 -11.25 -19.52
C TYR A 309 18.31 -11.59 -20.99
N ASP A 310 19.27 -11.22 -21.81
CA ASP A 310 19.28 -11.55 -23.23
C ASP A 310 20.07 -12.85 -23.40
N GLU A 311 19.35 -13.98 -23.38
CA GLU A 311 19.97 -15.28 -23.60
C GLU A 311 20.79 -15.24 -24.90
N PRO A 312 22.10 -15.55 -24.84
CA PRO A 312 22.89 -15.60 -26.04
C PRO A 312 22.47 -16.86 -26.80
N VAL A 313 21.59 -16.72 -27.78
CA VAL A 313 21.37 -17.76 -28.82
C VAL A 313 22.72 -18.16 -29.44
N VAL A 314 23.73 -17.27 -29.37
CA VAL A 314 25.13 -17.55 -29.67
C VAL A 314 26.04 -16.85 -28.65
N ASN A 315 26.53 -17.56 -27.64
CA ASN A 315 27.57 -17.04 -26.74
C ASN A 315 28.88 -16.92 -27.53
N TRP A 316 29.16 -15.76 -28.10
CA TRP A 316 30.34 -15.53 -28.93
C TRP A 316 31.66 -15.78 -28.19
N ASN A 317 31.70 -15.67 -26.86
CA ASN A 317 32.88 -16.03 -26.07
C ASN A 317 33.04 -17.56 -25.97
N ALA A 318 31.95 -18.30 -25.81
CA ALA A 318 31.96 -19.76 -25.87
C ALA A 318 32.24 -20.28 -27.29
N VAL A 319 31.71 -19.63 -28.33
CA VAL A 319 31.98 -19.94 -29.75
C VAL A 319 33.42 -19.60 -30.11
N LYS A 320 33.99 -18.46 -29.69
CA LYS A 320 35.41 -18.16 -29.89
C LYS A 320 36.32 -19.13 -29.12
N ALA A 321 35.95 -19.55 -27.92
CA ALA A 321 36.70 -20.55 -27.16
C ALA A 321 36.68 -21.93 -27.84
N THR A 322 35.53 -22.35 -28.38
CA THR A 322 35.41 -23.63 -29.12
C THR A 322 36.08 -23.59 -30.50
N PHE A 323 35.91 -22.51 -31.27
CA PHE A 323 36.60 -22.36 -32.57
C PHE A 323 38.12 -22.15 -32.42
N GLY A 324 38.58 -21.47 -31.37
CA GLY A 324 40.01 -21.34 -31.06
C GLY A 324 40.65 -22.66 -30.64
N ALA A 325 39.95 -23.48 -29.86
CA ALA A 325 40.38 -24.83 -29.52
C ALA A 325 40.40 -25.77 -30.74
N PHE A 326 39.40 -25.67 -31.63
CA PHE A 326 39.34 -26.44 -32.87
C PHE A 326 40.47 -26.03 -33.83
N GLY A 327 40.70 -24.72 -34.05
CA GLY A 327 41.79 -24.23 -34.89
C GLY A 327 43.19 -24.64 -34.43
N ASN A 328 43.43 -24.71 -33.11
CA ASN A 328 44.69 -25.22 -32.55
C ASN A 328 44.85 -26.75 -32.65
N MET A 329 43.76 -27.50 -32.82
CA MET A 329 43.79 -28.96 -33.00
C MET A 329 44.20 -29.34 -34.43
N PHE A 330 43.85 -28.54 -35.45
CA PHE A 330 44.20 -28.78 -36.86
C PHE A 330 45.54 -28.18 -37.31
N ASN A 331 46.23 -27.43 -36.45
CA ASN A 331 47.52 -26.82 -36.78
C ASN A 331 48.72 -27.53 -36.12
N LYS A 332 48.49 -28.71 -35.52
CA LYS A 332 49.50 -29.47 -34.76
C LYS A 332 50.06 -30.69 -35.51
N GLU A 333 49.72 -30.86 -36.78
CA GLU A 333 50.33 -31.85 -37.68
C GLU A 333 51.05 -31.14 -38.83
N LYS A 334 52.30 -30.72 -38.57
CA LYS A 334 53.32 -30.50 -39.60
C LYS A 334 54.67 -30.97 -39.09
#